data_AF-A0A1Q6LFR5-F1
#
_entry.id   AF-A0A1Q6LFR5-F1
#
_cell.length_a   1.000
_cell.length_b   1.000
_cell.length_c   1.000
_cell.angle_alpha   90.00
_cell.angle_beta   90.00
_cell.angle_gamma   90.00
#
_symmetry.space_group_name_H-M   'P 1'
#
loop_
_entity.id
_entity.type
_entity.pdbx_description
1 polymer ?
#
loop_
_entity_poly.entity_id
_entity_poly.type
_entity_poly.pdbx_seq_one_letter_code
_entity_poly.pdbx_strand_id
1 'polypeptide(L)' 'MENKNIIGTNFIITNRNLINKFGLNSAVMLGELYGRSNYFKERNELKYGYFFAIKDSIEKSTKLSPYK' A
#
# COMPACT_ATOMS: atom_id res chain seq x y z
N MET A 1 -29.07 -0.82 13.25
CA MET A 1 -27.70 -0.85 12.69
C MET A 1 -26.79 -1.42 13.76
N GLU A 2 -26.26 -2.62 13.55
CA GLU A 2 -25.24 -3.18 14.45
C GLU A 2 -24.05 -2.22 14.53
N ASN A 3 -23.60 -1.92 15.75
CA ASN A 3 -22.33 -1.25 16.02
C ASN A 3 -21.18 -2.16 15.56
N LYS A 4 -20.95 -2.25 14.24
CA LYS A 4 -19.74 -2.83 13.70
C LYS A 4 -18.59 -1.94 14.15
N ASN A 5 -17.83 -2.44 15.12
CA ASN A 5 -16.57 -1.86 15.54
C ASN A 5 -15.76 -1.57 14.28
N ILE A 6 -15.46 -0.29 14.03
CA ILE A 6 -14.76 0.18 12.81
C ILE A 6 -13.38 -0.50 12.68
N ILE A 7 -12.92 -1.07 13.79
CA ILE A 7 -11.70 -1.83 13.99
C ILE A 7 -11.94 -3.30 13.65
N GLY A 8 -12.16 -3.60 12.38
CA GLY A 8 -12.27 -4.97 11.88
C GLY A 8 -10.99 -5.42 11.19
N THR A 9 -10.69 -4.83 10.02
CA THR A 9 -9.65 -5.35 9.12
C THR A 9 -9.11 -4.34 8.08
N ASN A 10 -9.38 -3.04 8.20
CA ASN A 10 -9.09 -2.05 7.14
C ASN A 10 -8.13 -0.93 7.58
N PHE A 11 -6.88 -1.29 7.89
CA PHE A 11 -5.86 -0.32 8.33
C PHE A 11 -4.67 -0.25 7.37
N ILE A 12 -4.09 0.94 7.25
CA ILE A 12 -2.78 1.14 6.62
C ILE A 12 -1.74 1.24 7.74
N ILE A 13 -0.77 0.32 7.74
CA ILE A 13 0.37 0.35 8.66
C ILE A 13 1.57 0.87 7.87
N THR A 14 2.26 1.89 8.39
CA THR A 14 3.45 2.46 7.74
C THR A 14 4.56 2.74 8.76
N ASN A 15 5.79 2.83 8.27
CA ASN A 15 6.99 2.99 9.08
C ASN A 15 7.20 4.47 9.46
N ARG A 16 7.31 4.75 10.76
CA ARG A 16 7.50 6.11 11.30
C ARG A 16 8.78 6.78 10.78
N ASN A 17 9.87 6.04 10.61
CA ASN A 17 11.12 6.61 10.08
C ASN A 17 10.95 7.01 8.60
N LEU A 18 10.18 6.25 7.82
CA LEU A 18 9.86 6.62 6.44
C LEU A 18 8.97 7.87 6.38
N ILE A 19 7.99 7.99 7.29
CA ILE A 19 7.19 9.22 7.40
C ILE A 19 8.08 10.43 7.67
N ASN A 20 8.97 10.32 8.67
CA ASN A 20 9.85 11.42 9.06
C ASN A 20 10.84 11.81 7.94
N LYS A 21 11.24 10.85 7.09
CA LYS A 21 12.23 11.09 6.04
C LYS A 21 11.62 11.56 4.71
N PHE A 22 10.44 11.07 4.35
CA PHE A 22 9.86 11.23 3.01
C PHE A 22 8.44 11.80 3.00
N GLY A 23 7.84 12.03 4.16
CA GLY A 23 6.45 12.45 4.31
C GLY A 23 5.45 11.29 4.30
N LEU A 24 4.24 11.57 4.82
CA LEU A 24 3.19 10.58 4.99
C LEU A 24 2.80 9.89 3.68
N ASN A 25 2.56 10.66 2.61
CA ASN A 25 2.11 10.13 1.33
C ASN A 25 3.13 9.17 0.73
N SER A 26 4.41 9.54 0.72
CA SER A 26 5.50 8.69 0.24
C SER A 26 5.62 7.41 1.07
N ALA A 27 5.49 7.51 2.40
CA ALA A 27 5.57 6.37 3.29
C ALA A 27 4.39 5.39 3.12
N VAL A 28 3.18 5.88 2.85
CA VAL A 28 2.01 5.06 2.52
C VAL A 28 2.20 4.36 1.17
N MET A 29 2.64 5.10 0.15
CA MET A 29 2.91 4.57 -1.19
C MET A 29 3.97 3.46 -1.14
N LEU A 30 5.08 3.68 -0.44
CA LEU A 30 6.13 2.67 -0.27
C LEU A 30 5.63 1.42 0.46
N GLY A 31 4.80 1.59 1.50
CA GLY A 31 4.20 0.46 2.21
C GLY A 31 3.33 -0.41 1.28
N GLU A 32 2.50 0.22 0.45
CA GLU A 32 1.67 -0.48 -0.53
C GLU A 32 2.51 -1.24 -1.57
N LEU A 33 3.51 -0.57 -2.16
CA LEU A 33 4.38 -1.18 -3.17
C LEU A 33 5.17 -2.36 -2.59
N TYR A 34 5.67 -2.22 -1.36
CA TYR A 34 6.38 -3.29 -0.66
C TYR A 34 5.45 -4.49 -0.36
N GLY A 35 4.24 -4.23 0.12
CA GLY A 35 3.22 -5.27 0.36
C GLY A 35 2.90 -6.06 -0.90
N ARG A 36 2.69 -5.37 -2.03
CA ARG A 36 2.48 -6.04 -3.33
C ARG A 36 3.69 -6.83 -3.77
N SER A 37 4.89 -6.25 -3.66
CA SER A 37 6.11 -6.95 -4.03
C SER A 37 6.27 -8.26 -3.26
N ASN A 38 5.96 -8.27 -1.96
CA ASN A 38 5.99 -9.50 -1.15
C ASN A 38 4.92 -10.50 -1.59
N TYR A 39 3.68 -10.05 -1.82
CA TYR A 39 2.61 -10.91 -2.31
C TYR A 39 2.98 -11.67 -3.59
N PHE A 40 3.54 -10.97 -4.59
CA PHE A 40 3.97 -11.61 -5.84
C PHE A 40 5.23 -12.46 -5.65
N LYS A 41 6.15 -12.05 -4.77
CA LYS A 41 7.37 -12.81 -4.45
C LYS A 41 7.04 -14.15 -3.79
N GLU A 42 6.14 -14.15 -2.80
CA GLU A 42 5.70 -15.36 -2.08
C GLU A 42 5.00 -16.36 -3.00
N ARG A 43 4.40 -15.88 -4.10
CA ARG A 43 3.73 -16.70 -5.12
C ARG A 43 4.62 -17.07 -6.30
N ASN A 44 5.87 -16.63 -6.30
CA ASN A 44 6.81 -16.80 -7.42
C ASN A 44 6.26 -16.23 -8.75
N GLU A 45 5.49 -15.13 -8.66
CA GLU A 45 4.81 -14.48 -9.80
C GLU A 45 5.54 -13.19 -10.26
N LEU A 46 6.77 -12.97 -9.80
CA LEU A 46 7.60 -11.85 -10.26
C LEU A 46 8.00 -12.05 -11.73
N LYS A 47 7.83 -11.01 -12.54
CA LYS A 47 8.26 -10.99 -13.94
C LYS A 47 9.59 -10.24 -14.04
N TYR A 48 10.66 -10.96 -14.37
CA TYR A 48 12.03 -10.42 -14.41
C TYR A 48 12.50 -9.80 -13.08
N GLY A 49 12.00 -10.32 -11.95
CA GLY A 49 12.28 -9.76 -10.62
C GLY A 49 11.40 -8.58 -10.22
N TYR A 50 10.43 -8.18 -11.05
CA TYR A 50 9.52 -7.07 -10.79
C TYR A 50 8.07 -7.54 -10.64
N PHE A 51 7.28 -6.77 -9.88
CA PHE A 51 5.83 -6.82 -9.96
C PHE A 51 5.33 -5.67 -10.82
N PHE A 52 4.16 -5.85 -11.43
CA PHE A 52 3.51 -4.81 -12.23
C PHE A 52 2.14 -4.52 -11.64
N ALA A 53 1.80 -3.23 -11.51
CA ALA A 53 0.54 -2.78 -10.96
C ALA A 53 -0.01 -1.62 -11.78
N ILE A 54 -1.33 -1.61 -11.97
CA ILE A 54 -2.03 -0.50 -12.64
C ILE A 54 -2.17 0.65 -11.64
N LYS A 55 -2.02 1.89 -12.13
CA LYS A 55 -2.17 3.13 -11.34
C LYS A 55 -3.47 3.12 -10.52
N ASP A 56 -4.61 2.88 -11.16
CA ASP A 56 -5.93 2.86 -10.51
C ASP A 56 -6.01 1.88 -9.32
N SER A 57 -5.32 0.74 -9.44
CA SER A 57 -5.26 -0.24 -8.36
C SER A 57 -4.49 0.30 -7.15
N ILE A 58 -3.41 1.04 -7.38
CA ILE A 58 -2.61 1.68 -6.32
C ILE A 58 -3.38 2.84 -5.68
N GLU A 59 -4.03 3.67 -6.49
CA GLU A 59 -4.84 4.79 -5.98
C GLU A 59 -6.02 4.28 -5.14
N LYS A 60 -6.64 3.17 -5.56
CA LYS A 60 -7.76 2.57 -4.81
C LYS A 60 -7.36 2.11 -3.41
N SER A 61 -6.17 1.52 -3.26
CA SER A 61 -5.68 0.97 -1.98
C SER A 61 -5.07 2.05 -1.07
N THR A 62 -4.35 3.01 -1.64
CA THR A 62 -3.68 4.08 -0.87
C THR A 62 -4.53 5.33 -0.66
N LYS A 63 -5.55 5.55 -1.51
CA LYS A 63 -6.29 6.82 -1.67
C LYS A 63 -5.43 8.03 -2.06
N LEU A 64 -4.17 7.79 -2.44
CA LEU A 64 -3.30 8.81 -3.00
C LEU A 64 -3.63 8.99 -4.47
N SER A 65 -3.70 10.25 -4.92
CA SER A 65 -3.87 10.61 -6.32
C SER A 65 -2.84 11.70 -6.65
N PRO A 66 -2.25 11.69 -7.84
CA PRO A 66 -1.34 12.75 -8.26
C PRO A 66 -2.03 14.11 -8.49
N TYR A 67 -3.37 14.14 -8.48
CA TYR A 67 -4.17 15.34 -8.74
C TYR A 67 -4.83 15.92 -7.47
N LYS A 68 -4.27 15.64 -6.29
CA LYS A 68 -4.67 16.25 -5.03
C LYS A 68 -3.49 16.83 -4.28
#